data_AF-A0A2V5K9M3-F1
#
_entry.id   AF-A0A2V5K9M3-F1
#
_cell.length_a   1.000
_cell.length_b   1.000
_cell.length_c   1.000
_cell.angle_alpha   90.00
_cell.angle_beta   90.00
_cell.angle_gamma   90.00
#
_symmetry.space_group_name_H-M   'P 1'
#
loop_
_entity.id
_entity.type
_entity.pdbx_description
1 polymer ?
#
loop_
_entity_poly.entity_id
_entity_poly.type
_entity_poly.pdbx_seq_one_letter_code
_entity_poly.pdbx_strand_id
1 'polypeptide(L)'
;MRGNPNVALEMLSALANRLRRTDELLRHSTTRNVNEEMAARLTLADRAADILAEFGGSWKFIIAAVLFFNLWVLINSALLVLGKRGFDPYPFLLLSTAINMLAVLQAPIILMSQNRQAHKDRLRSEIDYQVNLKNELALQEILQRLKILERDSLRATSEKHRE
;
A
#
# COMPACT_ATOMS: atom_id res chain seq x y z
N MET A 1 29.41 20.98 -41.53
CA MET A 1 28.91 19.88 -40.68
C MET A 1 27.51 20.25 -40.18
N ARG A 2 26.46 19.68 -40.76
CA ARG A 2 25.07 19.84 -40.31
C ARG A 2 24.85 18.80 -39.19
N GLY A 3 24.57 19.23 -37.97
CA GLY A 3 24.25 18.32 -36.87
C GLY A 3 22.91 17.64 -37.15
N ASN A 4 22.89 16.31 -37.22
CA ASN A 4 21.67 15.57 -37.50
C ASN A 4 20.68 15.72 -36.33
N PRO A 5 19.48 16.31 -36.54
CA PRO A 5 18.46 16.46 -35.48
C PRO A 5 18.01 15.12 -34.88
N ASN A 6 18.19 14.02 -35.62
CA ASN A 6 17.96 12.66 -35.11
C ASN A 6 18.82 12.33 -33.89
N VAL A 7 20.06 12.83 -33.80
CA VAL A 7 20.96 12.51 -32.68
C VAL A 7 20.48 13.15 -31.38
N ALA A 8 19.92 14.35 -31.45
CA ALA A 8 19.34 15.03 -30.29
C ALA A 8 18.09 14.29 -29.76
N LEU A 9 17.21 13.85 -30.66
CA LEU A 9 16.03 13.03 -30.32
C LEU A 9 16.42 11.66 -29.75
N GLU A 10 17.46 11.03 -30.27
CA GLU A 10 17.99 9.76 -29.78
C GLU A 10 18.62 9.91 -28.39
N MET A 11 19.39 10.98 -28.14
CA MET A 11 19.92 11.27 -26.80
C MET A 11 18.83 11.66 -25.80
N LEU A 12 17.81 12.43 -26.21
CA LEU A 12 16.67 12.78 -25.35
C LEU A 12 15.84 11.54 -25.00
N SER A 13 15.57 10.66 -25.96
CA SER A 13 14.84 9.41 -25.70
C SER A 13 15.68 8.44 -24.85
N ALA A 14 16.99 8.37 -25.05
CA ALA A 14 17.89 7.59 -24.21
C ALA A 14 17.95 8.12 -22.76
N LEU A 15 18.02 9.44 -22.58
CA LEU A 15 17.97 10.09 -21.26
C LEU A 15 16.61 9.88 -20.57
N ALA A 16 15.51 10.02 -21.31
CA ALA A 16 14.17 9.78 -20.80
C ALA A 16 14.00 8.32 -20.33
N ASN A 17 14.47 7.36 -21.13
CA ASN A 17 14.45 5.93 -20.75
C ASN A 17 15.35 5.64 -19.55
N ARG A 18 16.50 6.32 -19.43
CA ARG A 18 17.41 6.14 -18.31
C ARG A 18 16.82 6.71 -17.01
N LEU A 19 16.25 7.91 -17.06
CA LEU A 19 15.53 8.55 -15.94
C LEU A 19 14.39 7.66 -15.45
N ARG A 20 13.58 7.13 -16.37
CA ARG A 20 12.48 6.21 -16.07
C ARG A 20 12.96 4.94 -15.35
N ARG A 21 14.07 4.35 -15.80
CA ARG A 21 14.68 3.19 -15.12
C ARG A 21 15.22 3.53 -13.73
N THR A 22 15.88 4.67 -13.56
CA THR A 22 16.35 5.10 -12.23
C THR A 22 15.19 5.38 -11.28
N ASP A 23 14.10 5.96 -11.76
CA ASP A 23 12.89 6.19 -10.98
C ASP A 23 12.26 4.87 -10.50
N GLU A 24 12.15 3.88 -11.39
CA GLU A 24 11.69 2.52 -11.04
C GLU A 24 12.59 1.84 -9.99
N LEU A 25 13.91 1.94 -10.15
CA LEU A 25 14.87 1.33 -9.22
C LEU A 25 14.89 2.02 -7.84
N LEU A 26 14.80 3.35 -7.81
CA LEU A 26 14.71 4.10 -6.57
C LEU A 26 13.43 3.75 -5.82
N ARG A 27 12.27 3.80 -6.50
CA ARG A 27 10.98 3.40 -5.92
C ARG A 27 11.00 1.99 -5.32
N HIS A 28 11.62 1.03 -5.99
CA HIS A 28 11.72 -0.33 -5.45
C HIS A 28 12.70 -0.43 -4.27
N SER A 29 13.82 0.29 -4.30
CA SER A 29 14.85 0.20 -3.25
C SER A 29 14.44 0.87 -1.92
N THR A 30 13.85 2.06 -1.95
CA THR A 30 13.39 2.76 -0.73
C THR A 30 12.16 2.09 -0.13
N THR A 31 11.21 1.62 -0.96
CA THR A 31 10.01 0.91 -0.45
C THR A 31 10.35 -0.40 0.24
N ARG A 32 11.34 -1.15 -0.28
CA ARG A 32 11.70 -2.46 0.30
C ARG A 32 12.42 -2.29 1.64
N ASN A 33 13.33 -1.32 1.74
CA ASN A 33 14.09 -1.07 2.97
C ASN A 33 13.18 -0.70 4.16
N VAL A 34 12.24 0.24 3.96
CA VAL A 34 11.32 0.68 5.03
C VAL A 34 10.37 -0.43 5.48
N ASN A 35 9.89 -1.27 4.57
CA ASN A 35 9.07 -2.42 4.93
C ASN A 35 9.85 -3.50 5.70
N GLU A 36 11.12 -3.74 5.34
CA GLU A 36 11.99 -4.68 6.04
C GLU A 36 12.32 -4.20 7.48
N GLU A 37 12.62 -2.90 7.65
CA GLU A 37 12.83 -2.30 8.98
C GLU A 37 11.57 -2.34 9.85
N MET A 38 10.40 -2.11 9.26
CA MET A 38 9.12 -2.20 9.96
C MET A 38 8.81 -3.64 10.38
N ALA A 39 9.09 -4.61 9.50
CA ALA A 39 8.87 -6.03 9.79
C ALA A 39 9.79 -6.55 10.89
N ALA A 40 11.01 -6.02 10.99
CA ALA A 40 11.96 -6.36 12.04
C ALA A 40 11.53 -5.85 13.43
N ARG A 41 10.64 -4.85 13.50
CA ARG A 41 10.12 -4.28 14.76
C ARG A 41 8.79 -4.88 15.21
N LEU A 42 8.19 -5.79 14.44
CA LEU A 42 6.92 -6.41 14.82
C LEU A 42 7.10 -7.35 16.00
N THR A 43 6.30 -7.15 17.05
CA THR A 43 6.24 -8.12 18.14
C THR A 43 5.46 -9.37 17.70
N LEU A 44 5.61 -10.46 18.46
CA LEU A 44 4.81 -11.68 18.23
C LEU A 44 3.31 -11.41 18.37
N ALA A 45 2.93 -10.51 19.28
CA ALA A 45 1.54 -10.09 19.48
C ALA A 45 1.01 -9.31 18.26
N ASP A 46 1.84 -8.44 17.65
CA ASP A 46 1.45 -7.70 16.45
C ASP A 46 1.19 -8.64 15.26
N ARG A 47 2.06 -9.65 15.09
CA ARG A 47 1.88 -10.67 14.05
C ARG A 47 0.60 -11.49 14.26
N ALA A 48 0.33 -11.90 15.50
CA ALA A 48 -0.90 -12.61 15.82
C ALA A 48 -2.15 -11.74 15.56
N ALA A 49 -2.11 -10.46 15.94
CA ALA A 49 -3.19 -9.52 15.69
C ALA A 49 -3.44 -9.29 14.18
N ASP A 50 -2.39 -9.20 13.36
CA ASP A 50 -2.53 -9.10 11.90
C ASP A 50 -3.21 -10.33 11.30
N ILE A 51 -2.79 -11.54 11.71
CA ILE A 51 -3.41 -12.79 11.24
C ILE A 51 -4.88 -12.86 11.66
N LEU A 52 -5.21 -12.49 12.90
CA LEU A 52 -6.59 -12.46 13.38
C LEU A 52 -7.43 -11.43 12.62
N ALA A 53 -6.88 -10.25 12.30
CA ALA A 53 -7.57 -9.22 11.54
C ALA A 53 -7.81 -9.64 10.08
N GLU A 54 -6.82 -10.23 9.41
CA GLU A 54 -6.96 -10.75 8.04
C GLU A 54 -7.96 -11.91 7.98
N PHE A 55 -7.92 -12.83 8.95
CA PHE A 55 -8.87 -13.94 9.02
C PHE A 55 -10.29 -13.46 9.28
N GLY A 56 -10.47 -12.52 10.22
CA GLY A 56 -11.76 -11.92 10.53
C GLY A 56 -12.36 -11.09 9.39
N GLY A 57 -11.52 -10.53 8.52
CA GLY A 57 -11.95 -9.75 7.35
C GLY A 57 -12.35 -10.57 6.11
N SER A 58 -12.23 -11.90 6.15
CA SER A 58 -12.53 -12.75 4.99
C SER A 58 -14.02 -13.03 4.82
N TRP A 59 -14.53 -12.93 3.57
CA TRP A 59 -15.89 -13.33 3.22
C TRP A 59 -16.22 -14.79 3.60
N LYS A 60 -15.24 -15.68 3.52
CA LYS A 60 -15.41 -17.10 3.91
C LYS A 60 -15.67 -17.25 5.42
N PHE A 61 -14.99 -16.44 6.23
CA PHE A 61 -15.19 -16.43 7.68
C PHE A 61 -16.57 -15.91 8.06
N ILE A 62 -17.02 -14.82 7.43
CA ILE A 62 -18.36 -14.25 7.66
C ILE A 62 -19.45 -15.28 7.37
N ILE A 63 -19.38 -15.96 6.23
CA ILE A 63 -20.36 -16.99 5.86
C ILE A 63 -20.34 -18.15 6.85
N ALA A 64 -19.15 -18.64 7.23
CA ALA A 64 -19.01 -19.73 8.20
C ALA A 64 -19.57 -19.34 9.58
N ALA A 65 -19.31 -18.12 10.05
CA ALA A 65 -19.83 -17.61 11.32
C ALA A 65 -21.36 -17.50 11.32
N VAL A 66 -21.95 -16.98 10.24
CA VAL A 66 -23.41 -16.90 10.08
C VAL A 66 -24.03 -18.30 10.09
N LEU A 67 -23.45 -19.26 9.37
CA LEU A 67 -23.92 -20.65 9.36
C LEU A 67 -23.81 -21.29 10.75
N PHE A 68 -22.70 -21.07 11.45
CA PHE A 68 -22.49 -21.56 12.81
C PHE A 68 -23.55 -21.01 13.78
N PHE A 69 -23.82 -19.71 13.75
CA PHE A 69 -24.85 -19.09 14.59
C PHE A 69 -26.25 -19.63 14.30
N ASN A 70 -26.61 -19.76 13.02
CA ASN A 70 -27.90 -20.33 12.64
C ASN A 70 -28.02 -21.79 13.11
N LEU A 71 -26.96 -22.59 12.91
CA LEU A 71 -26.94 -23.98 13.36
C LEU A 71 -27.07 -24.10 14.88
N TRP A 72 -26.37 -23.24 15.64
CA TRP A 72 -26.46 -23.20 17.10
C TRP A 72 -27.89 -22.91 17.59
N VAL A 73 -28.52 -21.89 17.00
CA VAL A 73 -29.90 -21.49 17.33
C VAL A 73 -30.88 -22.61 16.96
N LEU A 74 -30.74 -23.20 15.77
CA LEU A 74 -31.61 -24.28 15.30
C LEU A 74 -31.51 -25.52 16.18
N ILE A 75 -30.29 -25.96 16.53
CA ILE A 75 -30.08 -27.13 17.39
C ILE A 75 -30.68 -26.89 18.78
N ASN A 76 -30.39 -25.76 19.42
CA ASN A 76 -30.91 -25.48 20.76
C ASN A 76 -32.43 -25.28 20.78
N SER A 77 -33.01 -24.65 19.75
CA SER A 77 -34.46 -24.51 19.61
C SER A 77 -35.15 -25.85 19.36
N ALA A 78 -34.57 -26.71 18.51
CA ALA A 78 -35.10 -28.04 18.26
C ALA A 78 -35.05 -28.91 19.52
N LEU A 79 -33.95 -28.87 20.29
CA LEU A 79 -33.85 -29.58 21.57
C LEU A 79 -34.93 -29.15 22.58
N LEU A 80 -35.24 -27.86 22.61
CA LEU A 80 -36.31 -27.31 23.45
C LEU A 80 -37.69 -27.85 23.02
N VAL A 81 -37.99 -27.85 21.73
CA VAL A 81 -39.26 -28.40 21.17
C VAL A 81 -39.40 -29.90 21.44
N LEU A 82 -38.30 -30.65 21.43
CA LEU A 82 -38.27 -32.08 21.73
C LEU A 82 -38.37 -32.39 23.24
N GLY A 83 -38.61 -31.39 24.10
CA GLY A 83 -38.79 -31.57 25.54
C GLY A 83 -37.49 -31.87 26.31
N LYS A 84 -36.33 -31.73 25.68
CA LYS A 84 -35.02 -31.86 26.35
C LYS A 84 -34.60 -30.49 26.87
N ARG A 85 -33.91 -30.46 28.03
CA ARG A 85 -33.20 -29.24 28.45
C ARG A 85 -32.10 -28.97 27.42
N GLY A 86 -32.30 -27.94 26.60
CA GLY A 86 -31.28 -27.45 25.67
C GLY A 86 -30.03 -27.01 26.42
N PHE A 87 -28.87 -27.11 25.75
CA PHE A 87 -27.59 -26.68 26.31
C PHE A 87 -27.55 -25.16 26.52
N ASP A 88 -28.16 -24.40 25.61
CA ASP A 88 -28.31 -22.95 25.66
C ASP A 88 -29.77 -22.57 25.34
N PRO A 89 -30.70 -22.64 26.31
CA PRO A 89 -32.11 -22.31 26.09
C PRO A 89 -32.31 -20.82 25.77
N TYR A 90 -33.37 -20.50 25.03
CA TYR A 90 -33.78 -19.11 24.81
C TYR A 90 -33.91 -18.39 26.16
N PRO A 91 -33.24 -17.25 26.38
CA PRO A 91 -32.72 -16.28 25.41
C PRO A 91 -31.23 -16.41 24.96
N PHE A 92 -30.64 -17.61 24.96
CA PHE A 92 -29.26 -17.88 24.48
C PHE A 92 -28.16 -17.09 25.21
N LEU A 93 -28.05 -17.29 26.52
CA LEU A 93 -27.10 -16.57 27.36
C LEU A 93 -25.64 -16.89 27.01
N LEU A 94 -25.33 -18.14 26.68
CA LEU A 94 -23.96 -18.55 26.37
C LEU A 94 -23.49 -17.95 25.04
N LEU A 95 -24.34 -18.05 24.01
CA LEU A 95 -24.06 -17.48 22.70
C LEU A 95 -23.85 -15.97 22.77
N SER A 96 -24.77 -15.25 23.42
CA SER A 96 -24.68 -13.79 23.55
C SER A 96 -23.45 -13.34 24.33
N THR A 97 -23.10 -14.04 25.41
CA THR A 97 -21.90 -13.76 26.20
C THR A 97 -20.62 -13.99 25.38
N ALA A 98 -20.54 -15.11 24.65
CA ALA A 98 -19.38 -15.42 23.83
C ALA A 98 -19.16 -14.39 22.70
N ILE A 99 -20.24 -13.97 22.01
CA ILE A 99 -20.16 -12.95 20.97
C ILE A 99 -19.72 -11.60 21.54
N ASN A 100 -20.25 -11.20 22.70
CA ASN A 100 -19.86 -9.94 23.35
C ASN A 100 -18.38 -9.92 23.72
N MET A 101 -17.86 -11.01 24.30
CA MET A 101 -16.43 -11.13 24.61
C MET A 101 -15.57 -11.04 23.35
N LEU A 102 -15.99 -11.71 22.27
CA LEU A 102 -15.30 -11.65 20.99
C LEU A 102 -15.28 -10.24 20.40
N ALA A 103 -16.42 -9.54 20.43
CA ALA A 103 -16.56 -8.19 19.90
C ALA A 103 -15.69 -7.16 20.66
N VAL A 104 -15.61 -7.27 21.99
CA VAL A 104 -14.76 -6.40 22.81
C VAL A 104 -13.28 -6.56 22.46
N LEU A 105 -12.83 -7.80 22.20
CA LEU A 105 -11.45 -8.07 21.79
C LEU A 105 -11.18 -7.68 20.33
N GLN A 106 -12.19 -7.71 19.45
CA GLN A 106 -12.03 -7.36 18.05
C GLN A 106 -11.69 -5.87 17.85
N ALA A 107 -12.35 -4.95 18.56
CA ALA A 107 -12.14 -3.51 18.39
C ALA A 107 -10.66 -3.07 18.52
N PRO A 108 -9.91 -3.41 19.60
CA PRO A 108 -8.51 -3.03 19.71
C PRO A 108 -7.61 -3.75 18.70
N ILE A 109 -7.89 -5.02 18.35
CA ILE A 109 -7.11 -5.75 17.33
C ILE A 109 -7.24 -5.07 15.96
N ILE A 110 -8.47 -4.69 15.59
CA ILE A 110 -8.75 -3.96 14.35
C ILE A 110 -8.06 -2.59 14.39
N LEU A 111 -8.16 -1.83 15.50
CA LEU A 111 -7.50 -0.53 15.64
C LEU A 111 -5.97 -0.63 15.58
N MET A 112 -5.38 -1.67 16.17
CA MET A 112 -3.92 -1.92 16.10
C MET A 112 -3.49 -2.23 14.66
N SER A 113 -4.23 -3.08 13.95
CA SER A 113 -3.97 -3.39 12.54
C SER A 113 -4.14 -2.15 11.66
N GLN A 114 -5.20 -1.36 11.86
CA GLN A 114 -5.45 -0.10 11.16
C GLN A 114 -4.35 0.93 11.41
N ASN A 115 -3.95 1.16 12.67
CA ASN A 115 -2.90 2.13 13.01
C ASN A 115 -1.55 1.74 12.36
N ARG A 116 -1.25 0.43 12.32
CA ARG A 116 -0.06 -0.09 11.64
C ARG A 116 -0.13 0.10 10.12
N GLN A 117 -1.28 -0.17 9.48
CA GLN A 117 -1.46 0.09 8.05
C GLN A 117 -1.34 1.59 7.73
N ALA A 118 -2.01 2.45 8.50
CA ALA A 118 -1.93 3.91 8.34
C ALA A 118 -0.49 4.45 8.49
N HIS A 119 0.30 3.87 9.40
CA HIS A 119 1.71 4.24 9.54
C HIS A 119 2.53 3.84 8.30
N LYS A 120 2.32 2.64 7.75
CA LYS A 120 2.96 2.20 6.50
C LYS A 120 2.57 3.09 5.32
N ASP A 121 1.29 3.42 5.19
CA ASP A 121 0.77 4.27 4.12
C ASP A 121 1.36 5.69 4.20
N ARG A 122 1.47 6.25 5.40
CA ARG A 122 2.10 7.56 5.62
C ARG A 122 3.56 7.57 5.18
N LEU A 123 4.34 6.55 5.55
CA LEU A 123 5.74 6.44 5.15
C LEU A 123 5.90 6.28 3.63
N ARG A 124 5.03 5.47 3.01
CA ARG A 124 5.02 5.31 1.56
C ARG A 124 4.74 6.63 0.85
N SER A 125 3.76 7.38 1.33
CA SER A 125 3.42 8.71 0.81
C SER A 125 4.60 9.69 0.94
N GLU A 126 5.31 9.70 2.07
CA GLU A 126 6.50 10.53 2.27
C GLU A 126 7.62 10.17 1.28
N ILE A 127 7.89 8.88 1.07
CA ILE A 127 8.90 8.43 0.10
C ILE A 127 8.52 8.86 -1.32
N ASP A 128 7.25 8.67 -1.71
CA ASP A 128 6.76 9.07 -3.02
C ASP A 128 6.88 10.59 -3.22
N TYR A 129 6.60 11.37 -2.17
CA TYR A 129 6.80 12.82 -2.18
C TYR A 129 8.28 13.19 -2.40
N GLN A 130 9.21 12.57 -1.68
CA GLN A 130 10.65 12.83 -1.81
C GLN A 130 11.18 12.46 -3.20
N VAL A 131 10.72 11.35 -3.77
CA VAL A 131 11.07 10.94 -5.14
C VAL A 131 10.54 11.97 -6.15
N ASN A 132 9.29 12.40 -6.00
CA ASN A 132 8.69 13.38 -6.90
C ASN A 132 9.45 14.72 -6.86
N LEU A 133 9.82 15.19 -5.67
CA LEU A 133 10.62 16.41 -5.50
C LEU A 133 12.00 16.29 -6.19
N LYS A 134 12.68 15.15 -6.02
CA LYS A 134 13.97 14.89 -6.70
C LYS A 134 13.84 14.89 -8.22
N ASN A 135 12.77 14.29 -8.74
CA ASN A 135 12.49 14.28 -10.17
C ASN A 135 12.21 15.68 -10.71
N GLU A 136 11.48 16.51 -9.96
CA GLU A 136 11.24 17.91 -10.33
C GLU A 136 12.56 18.70 -10.42
N LEU A 137 13.44 18.56 -9.42
CA LEU A 137 14.76 19.21 -9.44
C LEU A 137 15.63 18.73 -10.62
N ALA A 138 15.65 17.42 -10.88
CA ALA A 138 16.38 16.87 -12.02
C ALA A 138 15.85 17.38 -13.38
N LEU A 139 14.52 17.49 -13.51
CA LEU A 139 13.89 18.08 -14.70
C LEU A 139 14.27 19.55 -14.86
N GLN A 140 14.26 20.33 -13.78
CA GLN A 140 14.69 21.73 -13.82
C GLN A 140 16.15 21.86 -14.27
N GLU A 141 17.05 21.01 -13.77
CA GLU A 141 18.45 21.00 -14.19
C GLU A 141 18.60 20.65 -15.68
N ILE A 142 17.87 19.64 -16.17
CA ILE A 142 17.87 19.26 -17.59
C ILE A 142 17.36 20.41 -18.46
N LEU A 143 16.26 21.05 -18.07
CA LEU A 143 15.70 22.21 -18.78
C LEU A 143 16.68 23.39 -18.81
N GLN A 144 17.42 23.64 -17.73
CA GLN A 144 18.45 24.67 -17.71
C GLN A 144 19.59 24.35 -18.70
N ARG A 145 20.08 23.11 -18.70
CA ARG A 145 21.14 22.69 -19.64
C ARG A 145 20.67 22.76 -21.09
N LEU A 146 19.43 22.38 -21.39
CA LEU A 146 18.84 22.50 -22.72
C LEU A 146 18.78 23.96 -23.19
N LYS A 147 18.36 24.89 -22.32
CA LYS A 147 18.34 26.32 -22.64
C LYS A 147 19.72 26.89 -22.96
N ILE A 148 20.76 26.42 -22.27
CA ILE A 148 22.15 26.82 -22.54
C ILE A 148 22.58 26.32 -23.92
N LEU A 149 22.36 25.03 -24.21
CA LEU A 149 22.71 24.43 -25.50
C LEU A 149 21.97 25.10 -26.67
N GLU A 150 20.68 25.39 -26.50
CA GLU A 150 19.88 26.12 -27.49
C GLU A 150 20.50 27.49 -27.77
N ARG A 151 20.85 28.26 -26.73
CA ARG A 151 21.49 29.57 -26.86
C ARG A 151 22.83 29.48 -27.60
N ASP A 152 23.66 28.49 -27.30
CA ASP A 152 24.97 28.31 -27.93
C ASP A 152 24.84 27.91 -29.41
N SER A 153 23.89 27.04 -29.75
CA SER A 153 23.59 26.67 -31.14
C SER A 153 23.07 27.85 -31.98
N LEU A 154 22.26 28.73 -31.39
CA LEU A 154 21.79 29.95 -32.04
C LEU A 154 22.95 30.92 -32.32
N ARG A 155 23.88 31.08 -31.35
CA ARG A 155 25.08 31.91 -31.54
C ARG A 155 25.95 31.38 -32.68
N ALA A 156 26.26 30.09 -32.68
CA ALA A 156 27.07 29.46 -33.73
C ALA A 156 26.44 29.60 -35.13
N THR A 157 25.11 29.56 -35.22
CA THR A 157 24.39 29.77 -36.49
C THR A 157 24.47 31.23 -36.95
N SER A 158 24.42 32.18 -36.01
CA SER A 158 24.51 33.62 -36.31
C SER A 158 25.90 34.07 -36.76
N GLU A 159 26.97 33.51 -36.20
CA GLU A 159 28.35 33.80 -36.62
C GLU A 159 28.61 33.27 -38.03
N LYS A 160 28.11 32.08 -38.33
CA LYS A 160 28.24 31.46 -39.66
C LYS A 160 27.45 32.15 -40.79
N HIS A 161 26.53 33.06 -40.45
CA HIS A 161 25.83 33.91 -41.43
C HIS A 161 26.50 35.29 -41.58
N ARG A 162 27.49 35.63 -40.75
CA ARG A 162 28.24 36.88 -40.82
C ARG A 162 29.55 36.77 -41.61
N GLU A 163 30.04 35.55 -41.84
CA GLU A 163 31.13 35.21 -42.76
C GLU A 163 30.58 34.90 -44.16
#